data_AF-A0A8H4ZF34-F1
#
_entry.id   AF-A0A8H4ZF34-F1
#
_cell.length_a   1.000
_cell.length_b   1.000
_cell.length_c   1.000
_cell.angle_alpha   90.00
_cell.angle_beta   90.00
_cell.angle_gamma   90.00
#
_symmetry.space_group_name_H-M   'P 1'
#
loop_
_entity.id
_entity.type
_entity.pdbx_description
1 polymer ?
#
loop_
_entity_poly.entity_id
_entity_poly.type
_entity_poly.pdbx_seq_one_letter_code
_entity_poly.pdbx_strand_id
1 'polypeptide(L)'
;MLALTKALTNFQSISTFVADLMYYARTIEDMYGQPDLYRDTPISFGSLTEMFGILDELARVNTERSVNPDVHLLDNLEHLSKDYFKKPRLNNVLAPAVQAGLLLYVEDRLRRHPSELQLNTGRPLLDYALRPGNTATMLRSPSETVPIIPILKLLLHLGANPNARVDMYDGKTTWGCFLETCQQHAARKRSPEEVEKIAAALELMIDYGARVEGHFGPLTFMELLDEINLPPHWVNRIQEMTENKDEKQSLLSSITSWLQWT
;
A
#
# COMPACT_ATOMS: atom_id res chain seq x y z
N MET A 1 9.80 8.65 -29.03
CA MET A 1 9.08 9.85 -28.55
C MET A 1 7.75 10.06 -29.28
N LEU A 2 7.69 10.33 -30.60
CA LEU A 2 6.41 10.48 -31.34
C LEU A 2 5.59 9.18 -31.49
N ALA A 3 6.23 8.01 -31.36
CA ALA A 3 5.59 6.70 -31.48
C ALA A 3 4.80 6.28 -30.22
N LEU A 4 5.29 6.65 -29.03
CA LEU A 4 4.60 6.42 -27.75
C LEU A 4 3.28 7.21 -27.66
N THR A 5 3.25 8.38 -28.27
CA THR A 5 2.10 9.28 -28.27
C THR A 5 0.93 8.78 -29.14
N LYS A 6 1.22 8.00 -30.20
CA LYS A 6 0.21 7.47 -31.15
C LYS A 6 -0.32 6.07 -30.83
N ALA A 7 0.38 5.27 -30.02
CA ALA A 7 0.02 3.87 -29.77
C ALA A 7 -1.00 3.66 -28.62
N LEU A 8 -1.32 4.71 -27.85
CA LEU A 8 -2.11 4.60 -26.61
C LEU A 8 -3.54 5.13 -26.79
N THR A 9 -4.31 4.55 -27.73
CA THR A 9 -5.73 4.90 -27.93
C THR A 9 -6.70 3.94 -27.25
N ASN A 10 -6.22 2.80 -26.72
CA ASN A 10 -7.04 1.83 -25.98
C ASN A 10 -6.58 1.75 -24.51
N PHE A 11 -7.52 1.87 -23.56
CA PHE A 11 -7.27 1.80 -22.12
C PHE A 11 -6.59 0.49 -21.71
N GLN A 12 -6.99 -0.63 -22.31
CA GLN A 12 -6.39 -1.93 -22.01
C GLN A 12 -4.92 -1.99 -22.43
N SER A 13 -4.56 -1.36 -23.55
CA SER A 13 -3.16 -1.25 -24.00
C SER A 13 -2.33 -0.36 -23.08
N ILE A 14 -2.92 0.70 -22.49
CA ILE A 14 -2.25 1.56 -21.50
C ILE A 14 -2.01 0.78 -20.20
N SER A 15 -3.02 0.06 -19.71
CA SER A 15 -2.92 -0.71 -18.47
C SER A 15 -1.87 -1.82 -18.57
N THR A 16 -1.85 -2.57 -19.67
CA THR A 16 -0.81 -3.57 -19.95
C THR A 16 0.57 -2.94 -20.04
N PHE A 17 0.72 -1.81 -20.74
CA PHE A 17 2.00 -1.12 -20.84
C PHE A 17 2.52 -0.68 -19.47
N VAL A 18 1.67 -0.10 -18.61
CA VAL A 18 2.05 0.29 -17.25
C VAL A 18 2.44 -0.93 -16.43
N ALA A 19 1.68 -2.03 -16.52
CA ALA A 19 1.99 -3.25 -15.80
C ALA A 19 3.36 -3.85 -16.21
N ASP A 20 3.63 -3.91 -17.52
CA ASP A 20 4.91 -4.39 -18.04
C ASP A 20 6.06 -3.49 -17.57
N LEU A 21 5.89 -2.17 -17.63
CA LEU A 21 6.89 -1.22 -17.15
C LEU A 21 7.20 -1.41 -15.67
N MET A 22 6.17 -1.59 -14.83
CA MET A 22 6.33 -1.85 -13.40
C MET A 22 7.05 -3.18 -13.15
N TYR A 23 6.77 -4.21 -13.93
CA TYR A 23 7.45 -5.50 -13.85
C TYR A 23 8.94 -5.38 -14.20
N TYR A 24 9.28 -4.67 -15.28
CA TYR A 24 10.68 -4.41 -15.64
C TYR A 24 11.40 -3.58 -14.59
N ALA A 25 10.76 -2.52 -14.08
CA ALA A 25 11.31 -1.70 -13.01
C ALA A 25 11.60 -2.54 -11.75
N ARG A 26 10.66 -3.43 -11.38
CA ARG A 26 10.83 -4.31 -10.22
C ARG A 26 12.01 -5.25 -10.39
N THR A 27 12.16 -5.82 -11.59
CA THR A 27 13.30 -6.67 -11.92
C THR A 27 14.63 -5.93 -11.75
N ILE A 28 14.73 -4.68 -12.23
CA ILE A 28 15.94 -3.86 -12.07
C ILE A 28 16.25 -3.62 -10.59
N GLU A 29 15.25 -3.29 -9.76
CA GLU A 29 15.45 -3.11 -8.32
C GLU A 29 15.87 -4.40 -7.60
N ASP A 30 15.22 -5.53 -7.91
CA ASP A 30 15.54 -6.83 -7.31
C ASP A 30 16.98 -7.21 -7.60
N MET A 31 17.45 -6.99 -8.83
CA MET A 31 18.82 -7.28 -9.19
C MET A 31 19.83 -6.37 -8.48
N TYR A 32 19.48 -5.10 -8.24
CA TYR A 32 20.31 -4.19 -7.46
C TYR A 32 20.38 -4.57 -5.97
N GLY A 33 19.27 -5.07 -5.42
CA GLY A 33 19.20 -5.54 -4.04
C GLY A 33 19.87 -6.89 -3.78
N GLN A 34 20.22 -7.64 -4.84
CA GLN A 34 20.78 -8.99 -4.76
C GLN A 34 22.05 -9.15 -5.63
N PRO A 35 23.13 -8.40 -5.35
CA PRO A 35 24.31 -8.35 -6.22
C PRO A 35 25.00 -9.70 -6.40
N ASP A 36 24.87 -10.63 -5.44
CA ASP A 36 25.47 -11.97 -5.53
C ASP A 36 24.74 -12.91 -6.50
N LEU A 37 23.43 -12.74 -6.69
CA LEU A 37 22.63 -13.57 -7.60
C LEU A 37 22.74 -13.12 -9.06
N TYR A 38 23.08 -11.85 -9.29
CA TYR A 38 23.15 -11.23 -10.61
C TYR A 38 24.56 -10.77 -10.99
N ARG A 39 25.59 -11.41 -10.41
CA ARG A 39 27.00 -11.03 -10.57
C ARG A 39 27.45 -10.90 -12.03
N ASP A 40 26.88 -11.69 -12.94
CA ASP A 40 27.21 -11.69 -14.37
C ASP A 40 26.41 -10.65 -15.19
N THR A 41 25.45 -9.95 -14.58
CA THR A 41 24.69 -8.89 -15.23
C THR A 41 25.19 -7.53 -14.77
N PRO A 42 25.90 -6.76 -15.62
CA PRO A 42 26.37 -5.43 -15.26
C PRO A 42 25.20 -4.46 -15.16
N ILE A 43 24.68 -4.26 -13.94
CA ILE A 43 23.68 -3.23 -13.66
C ILE A 43 24.39 -2.05 -13.07
N SER A 44 24.34 -0.93 -13.79
CA SER A 44 24.91 0.32 -13.31
C SER A 44 23.86 1.11 -12.52
N PHE A 45 24.32 1.99 -11.63
CA PHE A 45 23.47 3.03 -11.05
C PHE A 45 22.77 3.89 -12.13
N GLY A 46 23.36 3.99 -13.32
CA GLY A 46 22.74 4.61 -14.49
C GLY A 46 21.42 3.95 -14.89
N SER A 47 21.33 2.62 -14.83
CA SER A 47 20.11 1.87 -15.18
C SER A 47 18.95 2.14 -14.21
N LEU A 48 19.22 2.33 -12.91
CA LEU A 48 18.21 2.75 -11.92
C LEU A 48 17.74 4.18 -12.19
N THR A 49 18.68 5.10 -12.42
CA THR A 49 18.37 6.52 -12.65
C THR A 49 17.55 6.71 -13.94
N GLU A 50 17.89 5.97 -15.00
CA GLU A 50 17.14 5.95 -16.25
C GLU A 50 15.72 5.41 -16.04
N MET A 51 15.58 4.32 -15.28
CA MET A 51 14.27 3.75 -14.96
C MET A 51 13.40 4.71 -14.16
N PHE A 52 13.97 5.40 -13.15
CA PHE A 52 13.26 6.45 -12.41
C PHE A 52 12.81 7.59 -13.33
N GLY A 53 13.67 8.01 -14.26
CA GLY A 53 13.34 9.02 -15.26
C GLY A 53 12.18 8.62 -16.18
N ILE A 54 12.11 7.35 -16.60
CA ILE A 54 11.01 6.82 -17.41
C ILE A 54 9.68 6.84 -16.61
N LEU A 55 9.71 6.42 -15.35
CA LEU A 55 8.53 6.44 -14.47
C LEU A 55 8.07 7.86 -14.14
N ASP A 56 9.00 8.80 -13.97
CA ASP A 56 8.70 10.21 -13.75
C ASP A 56 8.07 10.85 -14.99
N GLU A 57 8.57 10.51 -16.19
CA GLU A 57 7.98 10.97 -17.45
C GLU A 57 6.58 10.39 -17.65
N LEU A 58 6.36 9.10 -17.30
CA LEU A 58 5.02 8.51 -17.29
C LEU A 58 4.07 9.28 -16.36
N ALA A 59 4.54 9.66 -15.17
CA ALA A 59 3.74 10.41 -14.21
C ALA A 59 3.40 11.82 -14.72
N ARG A 60 4.38 12.51 -15.32
CA ARG A 60 4.21 13.83 -15.94
C ARG A 60 3.18 13.77 -17.07
N VAL A 61 3.34 12.84 -18.01
CA VAL A 61 2.44 12.66 -19.15
C VAL A 61 1.02 12.31 -18.69
N ASN A 62 0.89 11.46 -17.67
CA ASN A 62 -0.43 11.12 -17.15
C ASN A 62 -1.10 12.34 -16.48
N THR A 63 -0.34 13.14 -15.72
CA THR A 63 -0.86 14.37 -15.11
C THR A 63 -1.30 15.41 -16.16
N GLU A 64 -0.55 15.54 -17.26
CA GLU A 64 -0.90 16.44 -18.37
C GLU A 64 -2.10 15.94 -19.19
N ARG A 65 -2.29 14.62 -19.30
CA ARG A 65 -3.40 14.01 -20.05
C ARG A 65 -4.69 13.88 -19.24
N SER A 66 -4.69 14.13 -17.92
CA SER A 66 -5.92 14.19 -17.09
C SER A 66 -6.79 15.39 -17.47
N VAL A 67 -7.45 15.30 -18.62
CA VAL A 67 -8.60 16.14 -18.99
C VAL A 67 -9.91 15.42 -18.59
N ASN A 68 -9.86 14.12 -18.29
CA ASN A 68 -10.96 13.36 -17.68
C ASN A 68 -10.49 12.67 -16.37
N PRO A 69 -11.08 13.00 -15.21
CA PRO A 69 -10.54 12.69 -13.88
C PRO A 69 -10.82 11.28 -13.33
N ASP A 70 -11.34 10.35 -14.14
CA ASP A 70 -12.14 9.22 -13.62
C ASP A 70 -11.53 7.81 -13.73
N VAL A 71 -10.24 7.64 -14.04
CA VAL A 71 -9.69 6.28 -14.27
C VAL A 71 -8.29 6.06 -13.65
N HIS A 72 -8.17 5.09 -12.73
CA HIS A 72 -6.88 4.56 -12.28
C HIS A 72 -6.26 3.63 -13.34
N LEU A 73 -4.95 3.76 -13.58
CA LEU A 73 -4.24 3.09 -14.68
C LEU A 73 -4.23 1.55 -14.63
N LEU A 74 -4.46 0.95 -13.46
CA LEU A 74 -4.44 -0.52 -13.28
C LEU A 74 -5.75 -1.12 -12.75
N ASP A 75 -6.79 -0.33 -12.50
CA ASP A 75 -8.05 -0.87 -11.94
C ASP A 75 -8.82 -1.70 -13.00
N ASN A 76 -9.22 -2.91 -12.62
CA ASN A 76 -10.21 -3.69 -13.36
C ASN A 76 -11.59 -3.05 -13.20
N LEU A 77 -12.10 -2.42 -14.26
CA LEU A 77 -13.38 -1.70 -14.29
C LEU A 77 -14.63 -2.59 -14.09
N GLU A 78 -14.50 -3.91 -14.14
CA GLU A 78 -15.63 -4.85 -14.16
C GLU A 78 -16.37 -4.99 -12.82
N HIS A 79 -15.77 -4.60 -11.69
CA HIS A 79 -16.35 -4.80 -10.34
C HIS A 79 -16.81 -3.51 -9.65
N LEU A 80 -16.87 -2.39 -10.37
CA LEU A 80 -16.96 -1.06 -9.77
C LEU A 80 -18.32 -0.41 -10.07
N SER A 81 -19.05 -0.04 -9.02
CA SER A 81 -20.41 0.51 -9.12
C SER A 81 -20.43 1.89 -9.80
N LYS A 82 -21.57 2.35 -10.35
CA LYS A 82 -21.67 3.66 -11.02
C LYS A 82 -21.35 4.86 -10.12
N ASP A 83 -21.41 4.71 -8.78
CA ASP A 83 -21.02 5.74 -7.82
C ASP A 83 -19.49 5.85 -7.61
N TYR A 84 -18.72 4.91 -8.17
CA TYR A 84 -17.26 4.80 -8.10
C TYR A 84 -16.49 5.95 -8.75
N PHE A 85 -17.15 6.68 -9.66
CA PHE A 85 -16.57 7.73 -10.52
C PHE A 85 -16.73 9.16 -9.96
N LYS A 86 -17.15 9.33 -8.70
CA LYS A 86 -17.50 10.67 -8.16
C LYS A 86 -16.34 11.52 -7.65
N LYS A 87 -15.09 11.03 -7.64
CA LYS A 87 -13.92 11.82 -7.21
C LYS A 87 -12.76 11.73 -8.20
N PRO A 88 -12.09 12.86 -8.50
CA PRO A 88 -10.88 12.86 -9.30
C PRO A 88 -9.82 11.94 -8.71
N ARG A 89 -9.41 10.94 -9.47
CA ARG A 89 -8.34 10.02 -9.08
C ARG A 89 -7.08 10.53 -9.73
N LEU A 90 -6.23 11.16 -8.94
CA LEU A 90 -4.95 11.63 -9.42
C LEU A 90 -4.16 10.46 -10.01
N ASN A 91 -3.79 10.67 -11.26
CA ASN A 91 -2.91 9.94 -12.14
C ASN A 91 -1.53 9.68 -11.52
N ASN A 92 -1.47 8.89 -10.46
CA ASN A 92 -0.26 8.73 -9.69
C ASN A 92 0.43 7.39 -10.01
N VAL A 93 1.58 7.46 -10.68
CA VAL A 93 2.50 6.33 -10.90
C VAL A 93 2.97 5.71 -9.57
N LEU A 94 2.86 6.42 -8.43
CA LEU A 94 3.16 5.87 -7.12
C LEU A 94 2.25 4.72 -6.70
N ALA A 95 0.95 4.76 -6.99
CA ALA A 95 0.06 3.66 -6.63
C ALA A 95 0.48 2.32 -7.29
N PRO A 96 0.64 2.24 -8.63
CA PRO A 96 1.12 1.03 -9.28
C PRO A 96 2.57 0.70 -8.90
N ALA A 97 3.43 1.70 -8.63
CA ALA A 97 4.78 1.46 -8.14
C ALA A 97 4.79 0.81 -6.73
N VAL A 98 3.92 1.27 -5.83
CA VAL A 98 3.71 0.66 -4.50
C VAL A 98 3.21 -0.78 -4.64
N GLN A 99 2.21 -1.02 -5.48
CA GLN A 99 1.66 -2.36 -5.72
C GLN A 99 2.68 -3.31 -6.35
N ALA A 100 3.56 -2.79 -7.22
CA ALA A 100 4.67 -3.54 -7.80
C ALA A 100 5.86 -3.69 -6.84
N GLY A 101 5.81 -3.04 -5.68
CA GLY A 101 6.85 -3.10 -4.66
C GLY A 101 8.12 -2.34 -5.00
N LEU A 102 8.08 -1.31 -5.86
CA LEU A 102 9.26 -0.54 -6.26
C LEU A 102 9.80 0.33 -5.11
N LEU A 103 10.55 -0.27 -4.19
CA LEU A 103 10.99 0.34 -2.95
C LEU A 103 11.91 1.52 -3.19
N LEU A 104 12.89 1.35 -4.08
CA LEU A 104 13.89 2.38 -4.32
C LEU A 104 13.26 3.58 -5.03
N TYR A 105 12.41 3.32 -6.02
CA TYR A 105 11.69 4.37 -6.73
C TYR A 105 10.72 5.14 -5.82
N VAL A 106 9.90 4.42 -5.03
CA VAL A 106 8.93 5.05 -4.13
C VAL A 106 9.65 5.89 -3.08
N GLU A 107 10.76 5.41 -2.53
CA GLU A 107 11.57 6.19 -1.59
C GLU A 107 12.16 7.45 -2.24
N ASP A 108 12.82 7.32 -3.38
CA ASP A 108 13.41 8.45 -4.10
C ASP A 108 12.36 9.52 -4.43
N ARG A 109 11.23 9.10 -4.98
CA ARG A 109 10.14 10.00 -5.37
C ARG A 109 9.51 10.72 -4.19
N LEU A 110 9.21 10.01 -3.10
CA LEU A 110 8.61 10.64 -1.92
C LEU A 110 9.59 11.54 -1.17
N ARG A 111 10.91 11.29 -1.27
CA ARG A 111 11.92 12.24 -0.75
C ARG A 111 11.97 13.51 -1.58
N ARG A 112 11.88 13.42 -2.91
CA ARG A 112 11.85 14.59 -3.82
C ARG A 112 10.53 15.35 -3.76
N HIS A 113 9.41 14.64 -3.54
CA HIS A 113 8.07 15.20 -3.54
C HIS A 113 7.24 14.72 -2.33
N PRO A 114 7.56 15.14 -1.09
CA PRO A 114 6.90 14.64 0.13
C PRO A 114 5.38 14.87 0.18
N SER A 115 4.89 15.92 -0.49
CA SER A 115 3.44 16.19 -0.59
C SER A 115 2.67 15.06 -1.29
N GLU A 116 3.31 14.29 -2.17
CA GLU A 116 2.68 13.18 -2.88
C GLU A 116 2.24 12.03 -1.96
N LEU A 117 2.78 11.97 -0.73
CA LEU A 117 2.31 11.01 0.28
C LEU A 117 0.84 11.25 0.64
N GLN A 118 0.40 12.50 0.67
CA GLN A 118 -0.94 12.93 1.11
C GLN A 118 -1.90 13.22 -0.06
N LEU A 119 -1.39 13.31 -1.30
CA LEU A 119 -2.18 13.70 -2.48
C LEU A 119 -3.08 12.59 -3.05
N ASN A 120 -3.00 11.36 -2.54
CA ASN A 120 -3.80 10.24 -3.06
C ASN A 120 -5.23 10.30 -2.50
N THR A 121 -6.00 11.27 -3.01
CA THR A 121 -7.41 11.48 -2.69
C THR A 121 -8.22 10.26 -3.12
N GLY A 122 -8.84 9.58 -2.17
CA GLY A 122 -9.69 8.41 -2.41
C GLY A 122 -9.13 7.11 -1.83
N ARG A 123 -7.84 6.81 -2.05
CA ARG A 123 -7.14 5.62 -1.56
C ARG A 123 -5.68 5.96 -1.17
N PRO A 124 -5.33 5.98 0.12
CA PRO A 124 -3.96 6.25 0.57
C PRO A 124 -2.94 5.24 0.03
N LEU A 125 -1.68 5.65 -0.22
CA LEU A 125 -0.59 4.74 -0.64
C LEU A 125 -0.41 3.55 0.30
N LEU A 126 -0.63 3.80 1.59
CA LEU A 126 -0.55 2.77 2.62
C LEU A 126 -1.52 1.61 2.35
N ASP A 127 -2.69 1.91 1.79
CA ASP A 127 -3.69 0.90 1.46
C ASP A 127 -3.29 0.05 0.25
N TYR A 128 -2.58 0.64 -0.72
CA TYR A 128 -1.99 -0.11 -1.84
C TYR A 128 -0.88 -1.07 -1.38
N ALA A 129 -0.14 -0.72 -0.32
CA ALA A 129 0.90 -1.60 0.25
C ALA A 129 0.30 -2.75 1.09
N LEU A 130 -0.80 -2.49 1.81
CA LEU A 130 -1.50 -3.49 2.62
C LEU A 130 -2.35 -4.45 1.79
N ARG A 131 -3.00 -3.90 0.76
CA ARG A 131 -3.96 -4.60 -0.10
C ARG A 131 -3.59 -4.37 -1.56
N PRO A 132 -2.50 -4.98 -2.05
CA PRO A 132 -2.01 -4.73 -3.41
C PRO A 132 -2.97 -5.21 -4.50
N GLY A 133 -3.97 -6.04 -4.17
CA GLY A 133 -5.00 -6.54 -5.09
C GLY A 133 -5.66 -5.46 -5.98
N ASN A 134 -5.91 -5.85 -7.23
CA ASN A 134 -6.34 -5.09 -8.41
C ASN A 134 -5.23 -4.57 -9.35
N THR A 135 -4.11 -5.29 -9.51
CA THR A 135 -3.20 -5.04 -10.65
C THR A 135 -3.42 -6.04 -11.79
N ALA A 136 -3.09 -5.61 -13.01
CA ALA A 136 -3.05 -6.47 -14.19
C ALA A 136 -2.33 -7.80 -13.90
N THR A 137 -2.80 -8.88 -14.54
CA THR A 137 -2.41 -10.28 -14.27
C THR A 137 -0.89 -10.52 -14.21
N MET A 138 -0.10 -9.70 -14.91
CA MET A 138 1.37 -9.75 -14.97
C MET A 138 2.07 -9.37 -13.64
N LEU A 139 1.45 -8.55 -12.79
CA LEU A 139 2.00 -8.08 -11.51
C LEU A 139 1.48 -8.89 -10.30
N ARG A 140 0.66 -9.92 -10.55
CA ARG A 140 0.10 -10.72 -9.48
C ARG A 140 1.19 -11.53 -8.78
N SER A 141 1.56 -11.10 -7.56
CA SER A 141 1.94 -12.06 -6.54
C SER A 141 0.75 -13.03 -6.36
N PRO A 142 0.96 -14.35 -6.16
CA PRO A 142 -0.10 -15.36 -6.17
C PRO A 142 -1.20 -15.18 -5.10
N SER A 143 -1.17 -14.11 -4.31
CA SER A 143 -2.24 -13.74 -3.41
C SER A 143 -2.40 -12.22 -3.33
N GLU A 144 -3.63 -11.77 -3.60
CA GLU A 144 -4.09 -10.38 -3.57
C GLU A 144 -4.05 -9.75 -2.17
N THR A 145 -3.67 -10.52 -1.16
CA THR A 145 -3.80 -10.20 0.26
C THR A 145 -2.46 -10.12 0.99
N VAL A 146 -1.35 -10.25 0.27
CA VAL A 146 -0.02 -10.28 0.87
C VAL A 146 0.53 -8.87 0.98
N PRO A 147 0.68 -8.32 2.20
CA PRO A 147 1.22 -6.98 2.37
C PRO A 147 2.67 -6.89 1.88
N ILE A 148 3.01 -5.75 1.28
CA ILE A 148 4.36 -5.46 0.81
C ILE A 148 5.14 -4.79 1.95
N ILE A 149 5.65 -5.61 2.87
CA ILE A 149 6.25 -5.17 4.13
C ILE A 149 7.33 -4.07 3.98
N PRO A 150 8.27 -4.15 3.03
CA PRO A 150 9.28 -3.08 2.90
C PRO A 150 8.67 -1.72 2.54
N ILE A 151 7.69 -1.70 1.63
CA ILE A 151 6.98 -0.46 1.26
C ILE A 151 6.11 0.02 2.41
N LEU A 152 5.38 -0.88 3.08
CA LEU A 152 4.56 -0.56 4.24
C LEU A 152 5.40 0.16 5.30
N LYS A 153 6.57 -0.42 5.64
CA LYS A 153 7.52 0.17 6.58
C LYS A 153 7.96 1.56 6.11
N LEU A 154 8.39 1.71 4.86
CA LEU A 154 8.80 3.00 4.29
C LEU A 154 7.71 4.07 4.43
N LEU A 155 6.49 3.76 3.98
CA LEU A 155 5.37 4.72 4.00
C LEU A 155 5.04 5.18 5.43
N LEU A 156 5.02 4.25 6.39
CA LEU A 156 4.80 4.55 7.80
C LEU A 156 5.92 5.45 8.37
N HIS A 157 7.20 5.17 8.06
CA HIS A 157 8.32 6.01 8.48
C HIS A 157 8.27 7.42 7.88
N LEU A 158 7.74 7.56 6.67
CA LEU A 158 7.54 8.85 6.01
C LEU A 158 6.30 9.61 6.53
N GLY A 159 5.55 9.03 7.47
CA GLY A 159 4.40 9.68 8.11
C GLY A 159 3.04 9.37 7.48
N ALA A 160 2.91 8.24 6.77
CA ALA A 160 1.60 7.77 6.33
C ALA A 160 0.71 7.46 7.54
N ASN A 161 -0.53 7.95 7.53
CA ASN A 161 -1.45 7.75 8.64
C ASN A 161 -2.16 6.37 8.52
N PRO A 162 -1.97 5.43 9.47
CA PRO A 162 -2.63 4.12 9.45
C PRO A 162 -4.16 4.21 9.56
N ASN A 163 -4.67 5.29 10.15
CA ASN A 163 -6.10 5.53 10.33
C ASN A 163 -6.65 6.49 9.26
N ALA A 164 -5.91 6.75 8.18
CA ALA A 164 -6.42 7.53 7.05
C ALA A 164 -7.70 6.92 6.49
N ARG A 165 -8.68 7.77 6.15
CA ARG A 165 -9.93 7.32 5.54
C ARG A 165 -9.70 6.96 4.08
N VAL A 166 -10.40 5.91 3.64
CA VAL A 166 -10.48 5.48 2.26
C VAL A 166 -11.88 5.81 1.77
N ASP A 167 -12.00 6.86 0.96
CA ASP A 167 -13.30 7.36 0.50
C ASP A 167 -14.05 6.31 -0.33
N MET A 168 -13.33 5.37 -0.95
CA MET A 168 -13.89 4.31 -1.81
C MET A 168 -14.64 3.22 -1.03
N TYR A 169 -14.46 3.14 0.28
CA TYR A 169 -15.03 2.07 1.13
C TYR A 169 -15.89 2.67 2.23
N ASP A 170 -16.85 3.53 1.86
CA ASP A 170 -17.79 4.19 2.79
C ASP A 170 -17.10 4.93 3.95
N GLY A 171 -15.90 5.48 3.69
CA GLY A 171 -15.11 6.20 4.69
C GLY A 171 -14.44 5.32 5.75
N LYS A 172 -14.40 3.99 5.55
CA LYS A 172 -13.56 3.07 6.35
C LYS A 172 -12.10 3.52 6.32
N THR A 173 -11.36 3.23 7.39
CA THR A 173 -9.92 3.53 7.43
C THR A 173 -9.13 2.48 6.66
N THR A 174 -7.93 2.84 6.20
CA THR A 174 -6.96 1.91 5.60
C THR A 174 -6.76 0.69 6.50
N TRP A 175 -6.60 0.92 7.80
CA TRP A 175 -6.56 -0.13 8.80
C TRP A 175 -7.81 -1.03 8.84
N GLY A 176 -9.00 -0.44 8.91
CA GLY A 176 -10.24 -1.21 8.97
C GLY A 176 -10.46 -2.05 7.71
N CYS A 177 -10.16 -1.51 6.54
CA CYS A 177 -10.26 -2.25 5.28
C CYS A 177 -9.25 -3.41 5.21
N PHE A 178 -8.04 -3.24 5.76
CA PHE A 178 -7.05 -4.30 5.84
C PHE A 178 -7.52 -5.45 6.75
N LEU A 179 -8.01 -5.15 7.96
CA LEU A 179 -8.55 -6.16 8.88
C LEU A 179 -9.70 -6.97 8.27
N GLU A 180 -10.65 -6.29 7.63
CA GLU A 180 -11.77 -6.92 6.93
C GLU A 180 -11.28 -7.84 5.80
N THR A 181 -10.25 -7.40 5.05
CA THR A 181 -9.63 -8.25 4.02
C THR A 181 -9.00 -9.49 4.65
N CYS A 182 -8.24 -9.35 5.74
CA CYS A 182 -7.66 -10.48 6.45
C CYS A 182 -8.73 -11.48 6.91
N GLN A 183 -9.83 -10.99 7.50
CA GLN A 183 -10.97 -11.78 7.96
C GLN A 183 -11.65 -12.54 6.81
N GLN A 184 -12.02 -11.86 5.72
CA GLN A 184 -12.65 -12.47 4.55
C GLN A 184 -11.81 -13.60 3.96
N HIS A 185 -10.49 -13.46 4.06
CA HIS A 185 -9.52 -14.43 3.57
C HIS A 185 -9.01 -15.38 4.66
N ALA A 186 -9.65 -15.48 5.83
CA ALA A 186 -9.25 -16.43 6.88
C ALA A 186 -9.69 -17.86 6.62
N ALA A 187 -10.83 -18.04 5.94
CA ALA A 187 -11.34 -19.36 5.60
C ALA A 187 -10.50 -20.08 4.51
N ARG A 188 -9.66 -19.36 3.76
CA ARG A 188 -8.79 -19.96 2.75
C ARG A 188 -7.51 -20.47 3.38
N LYS A 189 -6.98 -21.58 2.86
CA LYS A 189 -5.67 -22.09 3.27
C LYS A 189 -4.59 -21.09 2.85
N ARG A 190 -4.06 -20.32 3.80
CA ARG A 190 -2.95 -19.39 3.58
C ARG A 190 -1.61 -20.12 3.64
N SER A 191 -0.65 -19.68 2.84
CA SER A 191 0.73 -20.16 2.96
C SER A 191 1.38 -19.60 4.24
N PRO A 192 2.40 -20.28 4.80
CA PRO A 192 3.14 -19.75 5.94
C PRO A 192 3.70 -18.34 5.68
N GLU A 193 4.20 -18.07 4.48
CA GLU A 193 4.73 -16.76 4.10
C GLU A 193 3.66 -15.66 4.15
N GLU A 194 2.43 -15.97 3.71
CA GLU A 194 1.32 -15.01 3.78
C GLU A 194 0.97 -14.68 5.23
N VAL A 195 0.95 -15.70 6.10
CA VAL A 195 0.66 -15.54 7.53
C VAL A 195 1.70 -14.65 8.19
N GLU A 196 2.99 -14.90 7.93
CA GLU A 196 4.10 -14.09 8.45
C GLU A 196 3.99 -12.63 8.01
N LYS A 197 3.68 -12.38 6.73
CA LYS A 197 3.51 -11.01 6.23
C LYS A 197 2.27 -10.33 6.79
N ILE A 198 1.15 -11.02 6.95
CA ILE A 198 -0.04 -10.45 7.59
C ILE A 198 0.27 -10.07 9.04
N ALA A 199 0.92 -10.95 9.80
CA ALA A 199 1.27 -10.69 11.18
C ALA A 199 2.26 -9.52 11.30
N ALA A 200 3.31 -9.48 10.48
CA ALA A 200 4.25 -8.37 10.44
C ALA A 200 3.58 -7.03 10.07
N ALA A 201 2.59 -7.05 9.18
CA ALA A 201 1.83 -5.86 8.83
C ALA A 201 0.96 -5.38 10.00
N LEU A 202 0.29 -6.28 10.74
CA LEU A 202 -0.48 -5.92 11.93
C LEU A 202 0.40 -5.26 12.98
N GLU A 203 1.56 -5.85 13.30
CA GLU A 203 2.50 -5.26 14.26
C GLU A 203 2.95 -3.87 13.84
N LEU A 204 3.41 -3.71 12.59
CA LEU A 204 3.85 -2.42 12.07
C LEU A 204 2.74 -1.38 12.14
N MET A 205 1.53 -1.74 11.75
CA MET A 205 0.39 -0.82 11.80
C MET A 205 0.10 -0.37 13.24
N ILE A 206 0.09 -1.29 14.21
CA ILE A 206 -0.16 -0.99 15.62
C ILE A 206 0.93 -0.09 16.21
N ASP A 207 2.19 -0.41 15.94
CA ASP A 207 3.38 0.34 16.37
C ASP A 207 3.34 1.79 15.87
N TYR A 208 2.87 1.99 14.63
CA TYR A 208 2.71 3.31 14.02
C TYR A 208 1.35 3.97 14.33
N GLY A 209 0.60 3.46 15.30
CA GLY A 209 -0.57 4.15 15.83
C GLY A 209 -1.91 3.73 15.21
N ALA A 210 -2.01 2.58 14.54
CA ALA A 210 -3.30 2.02 14.16
C ALA A 210 -4.20 1.86 15.39
N ARG A 211 -5.49 2.19 15.22
CA ARG A 211 -6.48 2.10 16.27
C ARG A 211 -6.76 0.62 16.59
N VAL A 212 -6.71 0.24 17.86
CA VAL A 212 -7.10 -1.11 18.31
C VAL A 212 -8.37 -1.10 19.16
N GLU A 213 -8.80 0.08 19.57
CA GLU A 213 -10.03 0.28 20.33
C GLU A 213 -11.28 0.41 19.44
N GLY A 214 -12.42 0.14 20.05
CA GLY A 214 -13.73 0.25 19.44
C GLY A 214 -14.07 -0.93 18.54
N HIS A 215 -15.02 -0.70 17.62
CA HIS A 215 -15.56 -1.74 16.76
C HIS A 215 -15.12 -1.55 15.30
N PHE A 216 -14.96 -2.67 14.63
CA PHE A 216 -14.60 -2.81 13.22
C PHE A 216 -15.71 -3.62 12.55
N GLY A 217 -16.82 -2.94 12.24
CA GLY A 217 -18.06 -3.61 11.90
C GLY A 217 -18.74 -4.16 13.17
N PRO A 218 -19.15 -5.44 13.21
CA PRO A 218 -19.81 -6.03 14.37
C PRO A 218 -18.84 -6.50 15.46
N LEU A 219 -17.53 -6.54 15.18
CA LEU A 219 -16.52 -7.15 16.05
C LEU A 219 -15.59 -6.10 16.66
N THR A 220 -15.08 -6.40 17.84
CA THR A 220 -13.92 -5.75 18.44
C THR A 220 -12.63 -6.17 17.72
N PHE A 221 -11.52 -5.49 18.02
CA PHE A 221 -10.23 -5.87 17.46
C PHE A 221 -9.79 -7.28 17.87
N MET A 222 -10.01 -7.67 19.13
CA MET A 222 -9.61 -8.99 19.63
C MET A 222 -10.43 -10.11 18.99
N GLU A 223 -11.75 -9.93 18.84
CA GLU A 223 -12.61 -10.88 18.14
C GLU A 223 -12.20 -11.02 16.66
N LEU A 224 -11.82 -9.91 16.00
CA LEU A 224 -11.26 -9.98 14.65
C LEU A 224 -9.94 -10.74 14.59
N LEU A 225 -9.06 -10.54 15.57
CA LEU A 225 -7.76 -11.22 15.60
C LEU A 225 -7.92 -12.74 15.70
N ASP A 226 -8.89 -13.19 16.51
CA ASP A 226 -9.28 -14.60 16.59
C ASP A 226 -9.80 -15.12 15.25
N GLU A 227 -10.64 -14.33 14.56
CA GLU A 227 -11.15 -14.71 13.24
C GLU A 227 -10.10 -14.70 12.12
N ILE A 228 -9.08 -13.84 12.20
CA ILE A 228 -7.96 -13.84 11.24
C ILE A 228 -7.17 -15.15 11.34
N ASN A 229 -7.24 -15.86 12.47
CA ASN A 229 -6.66 -17.18 12.68
C ASN A 229 -5.13 -17.20 12.46
N LEU A 230 -4.43 -16.33 13.19
CA LEU A 230 -2.97 -16.32 13.22
C LEU A 230 -2.41 -17.38 14.19
N PRO A 231 -1.14 -17.82 14.00
CA PRO A 231 -0.47 -18.65 14.98
C PRO A 231 -0.44 -18.01 16.38
N PRO A 232 -0.53 -18.80 17.47
CA PRO A 232 -0.64 -18.27 18.83
C PRO A 232 0.46 -17.31 19.25
N HIS A 233 1.70 -17.52 18.78
CA HIS A 233 2.82 -16.63 19.11
C HIS A 233 2.64 -15.21 18.53
N TRP A 234 2.03 -15.08 17.35
CA TRP A 234 1.70 -13.78 16.78
C TRP A 234 0.55 -13.11 17.52
N VAL A 235 -0.49 -13.88 17.88
CA VAL A 235 -1.63 -13.38 18.64
C VAL A 235 -1.18 -12.82 20.00
N ASN A 236 -0.38 -13.59 20.75
CA ASN A 236 0.14 -13.16 22.05
C ASN A 236 0.96 -11.87 21.94
N ARG A 237 1.83 -11.76 20.94
CA ARG A 237 2.67 -10.58 20.73
C ARG A 237 1.85 -9.34 20.37
N ILE A 238 0.85 -9.49 19.51
CA ILE A 238 -0.07 -8.41 19.15
C ILE A 238 -0.88 -7.98 20.38
N GLN A 239 -1.36 -8.92 21.18
CA GLN A 239 -2.08 -8.63 22.41
C GLN A 239 -1.22 -7.85 23.41
N GLU A 240 0.02 -8.28 23.67
CA GLU A 240 0.98 -7.56 24.50
C GLU A 240 1.21 -6.12 23.99
N MET A 241 1.29 -5.92 22.68
CA MET A 241 1.42 -4.58 22.10
C MET A 241 0.20 -3.69 22.36
N THR A 242 -1.01 -4.27 22.33
CA THR A 242 -2.23 -3.52 22.64
C THR A 242 -2.34 -3.15 24.11
N GLU A 243 -2.05 -4.08 25.02
CA GLU A 243 -2.11 -3.84 26.48
C GLU A 243 -1.09 -2.77 26.91
N ASN A 244 0.15 -2.84 26.40
CA ASN A 244 1.18 -1.83 26.67
C ASN A 244 0.81 -0.43 26.15
N LYS A 245 -0.02 -0.36 25.10
CA LYS A 245 -0.49 0.91 24.52
C LYS A 245 -1.54 1.55 25.42
N ASP A 246 -2.46 0.75 25.95
CA ASP A 246 -3.49 1.19 26.88
C ASP A 246 -2.88 1.69 28.19
N GLU A 247 -1.86 1.01 28.72
CA GLU A 247 -1.11 1.46 29.88
C GLU A 247 -0.43 2.82 29.65
N LYS A 248 0.25 2.98 28.51
CA LYS A 248 0.90 4.26 28.16
C LYS A 248 -0.12 5.40 28.01
N GLN A 249 -1.27 5.15 27.41
CA GLN A 249 -2.33 6.15 27.26
C GLN A 249 -2.98 6.49 28.60
N SER A 250 -3.20 5.51 29.47
CA SER A 250 -3.70 5.70 30.85
C SER A 250 -2.75 6.53 31.71
N LEU A 251 -1.44 6.31 31.59
CA LEU A 251 -0.43 7.12 32.27
C LEU A 251 -0.43 8.57 31.77
N LEU A 252 -0.54 8.78 30.45
CA LEU A 252 -0.59 10.12 29.86
C LEU A 252 -1.89 10.88 30.21
N SER A 253 -3.04 10.20 30.20
CA SER A 253 -4.32 10.78 30.61
C SER A 253 -4.33 11.14 32.10
N SER A 254 -3.69 10.31 32.93
CA SER A 254 -3.46 10.61 34.34
C SER A 254 -2.61 11.88 34.49
N ILE A 255 -1.43 11.96 33.86
CA ILE A 255 -0.56 13.15 33.95
C ILE A 255 -1.25 14.43 33.47
N THR A 256 -1.98 14.37 32.35
CA THR A 256 -2.70 15.53 31.81
C THR A 256 -3.88 15.96 32.69
N SER A 257 -4.58 15.01 33.32
CA SER A 257 -5.61 15.33 34.31
C SER A 257 -5.02 16.03 35.54
N TRP A 258 -3.83 15.64 36.01
CA TRP A 258 -3.15 16.31 37.12
C TRP A 258 -2.74 17.75 36.78
N LEU A 259 -2.33 18.01 35.54
CA LEU A 259 -1.94 19.35 35.07
C LEU A 259 -3.13 20.30 34.84
N GLN A 260 -4.36 19.78 34.71
CA GLN A 260 -5.58 20.60 34.60
C GLN A 260 -6.11 21.09 35.95
N TRP A 261 -5.55 20.59 37.07
CA TRP A 261 -5.96 20.94 38.44
C TRP A 261 -4.88 21.76 39.20
N THR A 262 -3.88 22.28 38.48
CA THR A 262 -2.87 23.24 38.96
C THR A 262 -2.94 24.52 38.15
#